data_AF-A0ABD2Y070-F1
#
_entry.id   AF-A0ABD2Y070-F1
#
_cell.length_a   1.000
_cell.length_b   1.000
_cell.length_c   1.000
_cell.angle_alpha   90.00
_cell.angle_beta   90.00
_cell.angle_gamma   90.00
#
_symmetry.space_group_name_H-M   'P 1'
#
loop_
_entity.id
_entity.type
_entity.pdbx_description
1 polymer ?
#
loop_
_entity_poly.entity_id
_entity_poly.type
_entity_poly.pdbx_seq_one_letter_code
_entity_poly.pdbx_strand_id
1 'polypeptide(L)'
;MMEENSLAEHVWTRHEKNELFTCVDQNLEGKFDEEEVRRTILVGLACLNPDRLHRPRMRKVVQIFMNPLEPLMKIAESRPTAVRLTLHNSSHSSDSITSECSSKRVPIGGGRSSMDSLPDEMTVVFDD
;
A
#
# COMPACT_ATOMS: atom_id res chain seq x y z
N MET A 1 11.52 -19.53 19.30
CA MET A 1 10.41 -20.03 18.47
C MET A 1 9.19 -19.21 18.82
N MET A 2 8.68 -18.42 17.87
CA MET A 2 7.37 -17.80 17.99
C MET A 2 6.54 -18.41 16.86
N GLU A 3 5.64 -19.33 17.20
CA GLU A 3 4.54 -19.67 16.30
C GLU A 3 3.57 -18.50 16.34
N GLU A 4 3.80 -17.50 15.46
CA GLU A 4 2.83 -16.45 15.21
C GLU A 4 1.64 -17.05 14.44
N ASN A 5 0.76 -17.72 15.18
CA ASN A 5 -0.56 -18.16 14.72
C ASN A 5 -1.51 -16.96 14.52
N SER A 6 -1.06 -15.97 13.75
CA SER A 6 -1.86 -14.84 13.32
C SER A 6 -3.00 -15.34 12.44
N LEU A 7 -4.21 -14.85 12.69
CA LEU A 7 -5.38 -15.12 11.84
C LEU A 7 -5.07 -14.78 10.36
N ALA A 8 -4.32 -13.71 10.12
CA ALA A 8 -3.90 -13.32 8.78
C ALA A 8 -3.05 -14.41 8.09
N GLU A 9 -2.16 -15.08 8.82
CA GLU A 9 -1.31 -16.16 8.29
C GLU A 9 -2.10 -17.43 8.03
N HIS A 10 -3.04 -17.76 8.91
CA HIS A 10 -3.95 -18.89 8.69
C HIS A 10 -4.80 -18.66 7.43
N VAL A 11 -5.45 -17.50 7.31
CA VAL A 11 -6.28 -17.16 6.14
C VAL A 11 -5.42 -17.10 4.87
N TRP A 12 -4.18 -16.62 4.94
CA TRP A 12 -3.26 -16.66 3.80
C TRP A 12 -2.93 -18.10 3.36
N THR A 13 -2.59 -18.97 4.31
CA THR A 13 -2.31 -20.40 4.05
C THR A 13 -3.51 -21.11 3.43
N ARG A 14 -4.75 -20.74 3.81
CA ARG A 14 -5.98 -21.28 3.20
C ARG A 14 -6.25 -20.70 1.82
N HIS A 15 -5.95 -19.42 1.60
CA HIS A 15 -6.04 -18.79 0.27
C HIS A 15 -5.11 -19.47 -0.74
N GLU A 16 -3.85 -19.71 -0.37
CA GLU A 16 -2.88 -20.47 -1.19
C GLU A 16 -3.36 -21.87 -1.58
N LYS A 17 -4.17 -22.51 -0.71
CA LYS A 17 -4.77 -23.84 -0.96
C LYS A 17 -6.14 -23.80 -1.63
N ASN A 18 -6.68 -22.62 -1.93
CA ASN A 18 -8.07 -22.41 -2.36
C ASN A 18 -9.14 -22.90 -1.37
N GLU A 19 -8.77 -23.09 -0.09
CA GLU A 19 -9.63 -23.58 1.00
C GLU A 19 -10.35 -22.44 1.76
N LEU A 20 -10.72 -21.35 1.07
CA LEU A 20 -11.20 -20.10 1.68
C LEU A 20 -12.37 -20.30 2.66
N PHE A 21 -13.29 -21.21 2.34
CA PHE A 21 -14.46 -21.51 3.16
C PHE A 21 -14.13 -22.16 4.52
N THR A 22 -12.92 -22.72 4.68
CA THR A 22 -12.47 -23.28 5.97
C THR A 22 -12.15 -22.21 7.02
N CYS A 23 -12.06 -20.93 6.62
CA CYS A 23 -11.88 -19.79 7.52
C CYS A 23 -13.20 -19.22 8.08
N VAL A 24 -14.35 -19.75 7.67
CA VAL A 24 -15.67 -19.25 8.07
C VAL A 24 -16.02 -19.73 9.49
N ASP A 25 -16.72 -18.89 10.25
CA ASP A 25 -17.19 -19.25 11.59
C ASP A 25 -18.16 -20.44 11.53
N GLN A 26 -17.88 -21.47 12.33
CA GLN A 26 -18.68 -22.68 12.45
C GLN A 26 -20.11 -22.39 12.94
N ASN A 27 -20.29 -21.32 13.73
CA ASN A 27 -21.60 -20.87 14.22
C ASN A 27 -22.54 -20.37 13.10
N LEU A 28 -22.02 -20.13 11.89
CA LEU A 28 -22.86 -19.84 10.73
C LEU A 28 -23.52 -21.09 10.14
N GLU A 29 -23.10 -22.30 10.53
CA GLU A 29 -23.74 -23.58 10.14
C GLU A 29 -23.93 -23.77 8.62
N GLY A 30 -23.06 -23.17 7.79
CA GLY A 30 -23.20 -23.17 6.33
C GLY A 30 -24.28 -22.22 5.77
N LYS A 31 -24.93 -21.41 6.62
CA LYS A 31 -25.98 -20.44 6.26
C LYS A 31 -25.36 -19.11 5.80
N PHE A 32 -24.52 -19.17 4.78
CA PHE A 32 -23.88 -18.01 4.16
C PHE A 32 -23.88 -18.13 2.64
N ASP A 33 -23.83 -17.01 1.93
CA ASP A 33 -23.58 -16.99 0.49
C ASP A 33 -22.08 -17.21 0.23
N GLU A 34 -21.74 -18.22 -0.56
CA GLU A 34 -20.35 -18.59 -0.87
C GLU A 34 -19.60 -17.47 -1.58
N GLU A 35 -20.26 -16.75 -2.49
CA GLU A 35 -19.66 -15.63 -3.20
C GLU A 35 -19.45 -14.44 -2.23
N GLU A 36 -20.41 -14.09 -1.37
CA GLU A 36 -20.23 -13.04 -0.36
C GLU A 36 -19.05 -13.35 0.59
N VAL A 37 -18.94 -14.59 1.07
CA VAL A 37 -17.80 -15.03 1.88
C VAL A 37 -16.49 -14.91 1.11
N ARG A 38 -16.45 -15.40 -0.13
CA ARG A 38 -15.25 -15.35 -0.97
C ARG A 38 -14.83 -13.91 -1.26
N ARG A 39 -15.78 -13.01 -1.58
CA ARG A 39 -15.52 -11.57 -1.73
C ARG A 39 -14.98 -10.96 -0.42
N THR A 40 -15.57 -11.32 0.72
CA THR A 40 -15.17 -10.80 2.05
C THR A 40 -13.76 -11.19 2.44
N ILE A 41 -13.40 -12.47 2.32
CA ILE A 41 -12.05 -12.95 2.68
C ILE A 41 -10.99 -12.31 1.77
N LEU A 42 -11.24 -12.26 0.46
CA LEU A 42 -10.34 -11.60 -0.50
C LEU A 42 -10.16 -10.11 -0.18
N VAL A 43 -11.25 -9.38 0.06
CA VAL A 43 -11.15 -7.96 0.44
C VAL A 43 -10.39 -7.78 1.76
N GLY A 44 -10.57 -8.68 2.73
CA GLY A 44 -9.80 -8.70 3.98
C GLY A 44 -8.29 -8.87 3.73
N LEU A 45 -7.89 -9.85 2.92
CA LEU A 45 -6.49 -10.07 2.53
C LEU A 45 -5.89 -8.87 1.80
N ALA A 46 -6.63 -8.25 0.87
CA ALA A 46 -6.20 -7.03 0.19
C ALA A 46 -6.08 -5.83 1.14
N CYS A 47 -6.96 -5.72 2.16
CA CYS A 47 -6.87 -4.71 3.20
C CYS A 47 -5.64 -4.87 4.10
N LEU A 48 -5.18 -6.12 4.30
CA LEU A 48 -4.02 -6.45 5.12
C LEU A 48 -2.68 -6.38 4.36
N ASN A 49 -2.68 -5.97 3.08
CA ASN A 49 -1.46 -5.91 2.29
C ASN A 49 -0.36 -5.05 2.97
N PRO A 50 0.88 -5.55 3.07
CA PRO A 50 2.02 -4.81 3.63
C PRO A 50 2.37 -3.55 2.83
N ASP A 51 2.16 -3.56 1.51
CA ASP A 51 2.30 -2.37 0.67
C ASP A 51 0.99 -1.55 0.67
N ARG A 52 1.11 -0.28 1.08
CA ARG A 52 0.01 0.68 1.12
C ARG A 52 -0.56 0.99 -0.27
N LEU A 53 0.23 0.85 -1.32
CA LEU A 53 -0.20 1.10 -2.71
C LEU A 53 -1.15 0.01 -3.22
N HIS A 54 -1.01 -1.22 -2.72
CA HIS A 54 -1.88 -2.34 -3.05
C HIS A 54 -3.12 -2.45 -2.14
N ARG A 55 -3.17 -1.67 -1.05
CA ARG A 55 -4.32 -1.63 -0.14
C ARG A 55 -5.50 -0.86 -0.77
N PRO A 56 -6.73 -1.43 -0.81
CA PRO A 56 -7.89 -0.75 -1.37
C PRO A 56 -8.28 0.52 -0.60
N ARG A 57 -8.77 1.53 -1.35
CA ARG A 57 -9.51 2.65 -0.75
C ARG A 57 -10.89 2.16 -0.30
N MET A 58 -11.39 2.68 0.82
CA MET A 58 -12.69 2.26 1.40
C MET A 58 -13.87 2.34 0.41
N ARG A 59 -13.88 3.33 -0.50
CA ARG A 59 -14.89 3.42 -1.58
C ARG A 59 -14.95 2.15 -2.44
N LYS A 60 -13.80 1.58 -2.82
CA LYS A 60 -13.71 0.34 -3.61
C LYS A 60 -14.14 -0.88 -2.78
N VAL A 61 -13.82 -0.92 -1.48
CA VAL A 61 -14.29 -1.98 -0.56
C VAL A 61 -15.82 -2.00 -0.51
N VAL A 62 -16.45 -0.85 -0.29
CA VAL A 62 -17.92 -0.73 -0.27
C VAL A 62 -18.51 -1.12 -1.63
N GLN A 63 -17.90 -0.71 -2.75
CA GLN A 63 -18.36 -1.15 -4.08
C GLN A 63 -18.31 -2.66 -4.26
N ILE A 64 -17.25 -3.35 -3.79
CA ILE A 64 -17.15 -4.82 -3.90
C ILE A 64 -18.23 -5.55 -3.10
N PHE A 65 -18.64 -5.01 -1.95
CA PHE A 65 -19.67 -5.62 -1.11
C PHE A 65 -21.10 -5.24 -1.52
N MET A 66 -21.33 -4.04 -2.05
CA MET A 66 -22.67 -3.58 -2.44
C MET A 66 -23.04 -3.93 -3.90
N ASN A 67 -22.07 -4.24 -4.75
CA ASN A 67 -22.30 -4.61 -6.15
C ASN A 67 -21.71 -5.99 -6.46
N PRO A 68 -22.55 -7.04 -6.60
CA PRO A 68 -22.08 -8.40 -6.94
C PRO A 68 -21.32 -8.49 -8.27
N LEU A 69 -21.58 -7.56 -9.20
CA LEU A 69 -20.91 -7.48 -10.50
C LEU A 69 -19.57 -6.74 -10.46
N GLU A 70 -19.19 -6.17 -9.31
CA GLU A 70 -17.93 -5.44 -9.18
C GLU A 70 -16.73 -6.40 -9.30
N PRO A 71 -15.78 -6.15 -10.22
CA PRO A 71 -14.64 -7.04 -10.37
C PRO A 71 -13.78 -7.00 -9.11
N LEU A 72 -13.55 -8.20 -8.58
CA LEU A 72 -12.66 -8.43 -7.45
C LEU A 72 -11.23 -8.02 -7.76
N MET A 73 -10.53 -7.58 -6.72
CA MET A 73 -9.10 -7.32 -6.83
C MET A 73 -8.36 -8.63 -7.01
N LYS A 74 -7.45 -8.65 -7.98
CA LYS A 74 -6.48 -9.74 -8.12
C LYS A 74 -5.47 -9.61 -6.98
N ILE A 75 -5.51 -10.55 -6.05
CA ILE A 75 -4.54 -10.68 -4.97
C ILE A 75 -3.40 -11.55 -5.50
N ALA A 76 -2.19 -11.35 -4.98
CA ALA A 76 -1.10 -12.28 -5.25
C ALA A 76 -1.48 -13.68 -4.72
N GLU A 77 -1.10 -14.72 -5.47
CA GLU A 77 -1.37 -16.10 -5.06
C GLU A 77 -0.56 -16.49 -3.82
N SER A 78 0.54 -15.78 -3.50
CA SER A 78 1.41 -16.02 -2.34
C SER A 78 1.75 -14.74 -1.54
N ARG A 79 2.14 -14.91 -0.27
CA ARG A 79 2.25 -13.80 0.69
C ARG A 79 3.38 -12.83 0.31
N PRO A 80 3.14 -11.50 0.25
CA PRO A 80 4.22 -10.54 0.01
C PRO A 80 5.12 -10.43 1.27
N THR A 81 6.28 -11.08 1.25
CA THR A 81 7.21 -11.13 2.40
C THR A 81 7.97 -9.81 2.64
N ALA A 82 7.87 -8.82 1.74
CA ALA A 82 8.67 -7.60 1.79
C ALA A 82 7.83 -6.33 1.64
N VAL A 83 8.05 -5.36 2.53
CA VAL A 83 7.56 -3.97 2.41
C VAL A 83 8.58 -3.16 1.62
N ARG A 84 8.19 -2.49 0.53
CA ARG A 84 9.03 -1.45 -0.08
C ARG A 84 8.99 -0.17 0.77
N LEU A 85 10.02 0.02 1.60
CA LEU A 85 10.26 1.30 2.27
C LEU A 85 11.07 2.21 1.34
N THR A 86 10.42 3.24 0.79
CA THR A 86 11.13 4.34 0.13
C THR A 86 11.70 5.28 1.20
N LEU A 87 12.98 5.11 1.52
CA LEU A 87 13.68 6.00 2.44
C LEU A 87 13.96 7.33 1.72
N HIS A 88 13.21 8.38 2.07
CA HIS A 88 13.49 9.72 1.60
C HIS A 88 14.57 10.34 2.49
N ASN A 89 15.78 10.52 1.96
CA ASN A 89 16.84 11.22 2.68
C ASN A 89 16.55 12.73 2.69
N SER A 90 15.74 13.17 3.65
CA SER A 90 15.45 14.58 3.89
C SER A 90 16.67 15.29 4.47
N SER A 91 17.64 15.62 3.62
CA SER A 91 18.62 16.66 3.91
C SER A 91 17.86 17.98 4.05
N HIS A 92 17.71 18.41 5.29
CA HIS A 92 16.94 19.59 5.66
C HIS A 92 17.73 20.87 5.35
N SER A 93 17.56 21.36 4.13
CA SER A 93 17.65 22.78 3.83
C SER A 93 16.22 23.32 3.76
N SER A 94 15.88 24.23 4.66
CA SER A 94 14.53 24.77 4.80
C SER A 94 14.14 25.61 3.58
N ASP A 95 13.02 25.28 2.94
CA ASP A 95 12.22 26.25 2.21
C ASP A 95 10.72 25.91 2.29
N SER A 96 9.90 26.95 2.40
CA SER A 96 8.51 26.83 2.87
C SER A 96 7.56 26.41 1.76
N ILE A 97 7.21 25.12 1.68
CA ILE A 97 6.21 24.63 0.72
C ILE A 97 4.79 24.91 1.23
N THR A 98 4.24 26.08 0.88
CA THR A 98 2.79 26.34 1.02
C THR A 98 2.03 25.45 0.03
N SER A 99 1.43 24.36 0.53
CA SER A 99 0.59 23.48 -0.28
C SER A 99 -0.76 24.12 -0.57
N GLU A 100 -0.84 24.90 -1.66
CA GLU A 100 -2.11 25.47 -2.11
C GLU A 100 -2.84 24.53 -3.09
N CYS A 101 -4.09 24.25 -2.77
CA CYS A 101 -5.00 23.48 -3.60
C CYS A 101 -5.33 24.24 -4.89
N SER A 102 -5.19 23.59 -6.06
CA SER A 102 -5.36 24.25 -7.36
C SER A 102 -6.80 24.71 -7.61
N SER A 103 -7.08 25.98 -7.30
CA SER A 103 -8.15 26.78 -7.87
C SER A 103 -7.55 27.86 -8.78
N LYS A 104 -8.21 28.13 -9.90
CA LYS A 104 -7.62 28.81 -11.07
C LYS A 104 -7.36 30.32 -10.85
N ARG A 105 -6.20 30.86 -11.28
CA ARG A 105 -6.06 32.10 -12.12
C ARG A 105 -4.61 32.55 -12.45
N VAL A 106 -4.39 32.84 -13.75
CA VAL A 106 -3.62 33.93 -14.45
C VAL A 106 -2.16 34.31 -14.04
N PRO A 107 -1.20 34.56 -14.99
CA PRO A 107 0.24 34.63 -14.70
C PRO A 107 0.96 36.01 -14.84
N ILE A 108 2.13 36.15 -14.18
CA ILE A 108 3.23 37.13 -14.39
C ILE A 108 4.57 36.45 -13.93
N GLY A 109 5.77 36.64 -14.50
CA GLY A 109 6.09 37.34 -15.75
C GLY A 109 7.57 37.50 -16.21
N GLY A 110 8.64 37.25 -15.42
CA GLY A 110 10.03 37.48 -15.90
C GLY A 110 11.21 37.25 -14.93
N GLY A 111 12.44 37.16 -15.47
CA GLY A 111 13.74 37.19 -14.73
C GLY A 111 14.78 36.13 -15.16
N ARG A 112 16.03 36.52 -15.48
CA ARG A 112 17.14 35.63 -15.93
C ARG A 112 18.51 36.03 -15.35
N SER A 113 19.26 35.06 -14.79
CA SER A 113 20.73 35.04 -14.58
C SER A 113 21.08 33.69 -13.90
N SER A 114 22.00 32.79 -14.32
CA SER A 114 23.27 32.83 -15.07
C SER A 114 24.49 33.20 -14.22
N MET A 115 25.57 32.41 -14.35
CA MET A 115 26.90 32.48 -13.69
C MET A 115 26.91 32.03 -12.20
N ASP A 116 27.94 31.35 -11.67
CA ASP A 116 29.13 30.76 -12.29
C ASP A 116 29.72 29.56 -11.49
N SER A 117 30.76 28.92 -12.04
CA SER A 117 31.41 27.66 -11.59
C SER A 117 32.33 27.80 -10.36
N LEU A 118 32.66 26.68 -9.67
CA LEU A 118 33.99 26.25 -9.15
C LEU A 118 33.86 24.97 -8.24
N PRO A 119 34.95 24.24 -7.87
CA PRO A 119 35.02 22.78 -8.11
C PRO A 119 34.74 21.85 -6.91
N ASP A 120 34.36 20.61 -7.25
CA ASP A 120 34.46 19.43 -6.39
C ASP A 120 35.92 18.95 -6.26
N GLU A 121 36.59 19.24 -5.14
CA GLU A 121 37.60 18.34 -4.58
C GLU A 121 37.69 18.49 -3.05
N MET A 122 37.59 17.37 -2.34
CA MET A 122 37.98 17.27 -0.92
C MET A 122 38.64 15.90 -0.71
N THR A 123 39.95 15.86 -0.88
CA THR A 123 40.77 14.67 -0.59
C THR A 123 40.82 14.43 0.92
N VAL A 124 40.20 13.33 1.38
CA VAL A 124 40.26 12.90 2.80
C VAL A 124 41.48 12.02 3.04
N VAL A 125 42.42 12.56 3.83
CA VAL A 125 43.56 11.83 4.39
C VAL A 125 43.12 11.20 5.72
N PHE A 126 43.58 9.98 6.00
CA PHE A 126 43.39 9.31 7.28
C PHE A 126 44.76 9.14 7.96
N ASP A 127 44.91 9.71 9.16
CA ASP A 127 46.07 9.53 10.03
C ASP A 127 45.92 8.29 10.93
N ASP A 128 47.03 7.59 11.16
CA ASP A 128 47.32 6.68 12.30
C ASP A 128 48.78 6.88 12.72
#